data_AF-A0A443JPQ8-F1
#
_entry.id   AF-A0A443JPQ8-F1
#
_cell.length_a   1.000
_cell.length_b   1.000
_cell.length_c   1.000
_cell.angle_alpha   90.00
_cell.angle_beta   90.00
_cell.angle_gamma   90.00
#
_symmetry.space_group_name_H-M   'P 1'
#
loop_
_entity.id
_entity.type
_entity.pdbx_description
1 polymer ?
#
loop_
_entity_poly.entity_id
_entity_poly.type
_entity_poly.pdbx_seq_one_letter_code
_entity_poly.pdbx_strand_id
1 'polypeptide(L)'
;MPGIAYHNISLFEGILPRAEAPDVLQDMYLRALEARGAAFAQVMTLIAEAPEGAVLFHCAAGKDRTGMTAALALTMAGVAEEAVVADYALTADRLAPIRETLIAHAVAEGYSAESFRPLLACAPETMAATLAALRARFGSVPDYLAGIGLGRAALARLERRLTA
;
A
#
# COMPACT_ATOMS: atom_id res chain seq x y z
N MET A 1 -4.81 25.22 2.15
CA MET A 1 -5.79 25.55 1.09
C MET A 1 -7.16 25.35 1.68
N PRO A 2 -8.09 26.33 1.60
CA PRO A 2 -9.45 26.14 2.08
C PRO A 2 -10.06 24.88 1.45
N GLY A 3 -10.68 24.01 2.26
CA GLY A 3 -11.35 22.81 1.77
C GLY A 3 -10.47 21.56 1.57
N ILE A 4 -9.18 21.59 1.89
CA ILE A 4 -8.31 20.40 1.85
C ILE A 4 -7.90 20.00 3.27
N ALA A 5 -8.29 18.78 3.69
CA ALA A 5 -7.76 18.14 4.87
C ALA A 5 -6.50 17.35 4.51
N TYR A 6 -5.40 17.58 5.24
CA TYR A 6 -4.12 16.90 5.01
C TYR A 6 -3.75 16.05 6.22
N HIS A 7 -3.33 14.81 5.94
CA HIS A 7 -2.92 13.84 6.95
C HIS A 7 -1.61 13.20 6.53
N ASN A 8 -0.65 13.10 7.46
CA ASN A 8 0.60 12.38 7.26
C ASN A 8 0.62 11.13 8.13
N ILE A 9 0.60 9.95 7.50
CA ILE A 9 0.54 8.66 8.19
C ILE A 9 1.71 7.79 7.74
N SER A 10 2.57 7.45 8.70
CA SER A 10 3.76 6.63 8.46
C SER A 10 3.42 5.14 8.44
N LEU A 11 3.06 4.62 7.27
CA LEU A 11 2.70 3.21 7.07
C LEU A 11 3.90 2.25 7.20
N PHE A 12 5.13 2.70 6.92
CA PHE A 12 6.34 1.85 6.81
C PHE A 12 7.46 2.28 7.77
N GLU A 13 7.17 3.13 8.75
CA GLU A 13 8.18 3.54 9.74
C GLU A 13 8.71 2.32 10.51
N GLY A 14 10.05 2.19 10.55
CA GLY A 14 10.74 1.04 11.12
C GLY A 14 10.74 -0.22 10.24
N ILE A 15 10.13 -0.17 9.04
CA ILE A 15 10.11 -1.29 8.10
C ILE A 15 11.21 -1.09 7.06
N LEU A 16 12.35 -1.74 7.31
CA LEU A 16 13.52 -1.71 6.43
C LEU A 16 13.59 -2.98 5.57
N PRO A 17 14.11 -2.86 4.33
CA PRO A 17 14.32 -4.00 3.45
C PRO A 17 15.30 -5.01 4.07
N ARG A 18 15.03 -6.29 3.86
CA ARG A 18 15.90 -7.41 4.25
C ARG A 18 16.38 -8.10 2.98
N ALA A 19 17.64 -7.88 2.62
CA ALA A 19 18.21 -8.35 1.34
C ALA A 19 18.23 -9.88 1.22
N GLU A 20 18.20 -10.59 2.34
CA GLU A 20 18.14 -12.04 2.43
C GLU A 20 16.75 -12.64 2.16
N ALA A 21 15.69 -11.81 2.11
CA ALA A 21 14.35 -12.28 1.83
C ALA A 21 14.20 -12.72 0.36
N PRO A 22 13.52 -13.85 0.07
CA PRO A 22 13.29 -14.30 -1.31
C PRO A 22 12.61 -13.25 -2.19
N ASP A 23 11.62 -12.55 -1.64
CA ASP A 23 11.06 -11.33 -2.18
C ASP A 23 11.12 -10.25 -1.09
N VAL A 24 12.05 -9.31 -1.25
CA VAL A 24 12.30 -8.22 -0.30
C VAL A 24 11.07 -7.33 -0.13
N LEU A 25 10.32 -7.08 -1.21
CA LEU A 25 9.15 -6.21 -1.18
C LEU A 25 7.98 -6.90 -0.49
N GLN A 26 7.73 -8.16 -0.82
CA GLN A 26 6.70 -8.96 -0.15
C GLN A 26 6.98 -9.03 1.36
N ASP A 27 8.22 -9.33 1.77
CA ASP A 27 8.61 -9.36 3.18
C ASP A 27 8.30 -8.03 3.88
N MET A 28 8.67 -6.92 3.25
CA MET A 28 8.37 -5.58 3.77
C MET A 28 6.86 -5.34 3.89
N TYR A 29 6.07 -5.74 2.90
CA TYR A 29 4.62 -5.53 2.89
C TYR A 29 3.93 -6.30 4.02
N LEU A 30 4.30 -7.56 4.22
CA LEU A 30 3.74 -8.39 5.31
C LEU A 30 4.13 -7.84 6.69
N ARG A 31 5.39 -7.46 6.87
CA ARG A 31 5.84 -6.83 8.13
C ARG A 31 5.14 -5.50 8.39
N ALA A 32 4.86 -4.71 7.34
CA ALA A 32 4.11 -3.48 7.48
C ALA A 32 2.66 -3.76 7.89
N LEU A 33 1.98 -4.71 7.26
CA LEU A 33 0.62 -5.11 7.65
C LEU A 33 0.55 -5.55 9.12
N GLU A 34 1.56 -6.30 9.58
CA GLU A 34 1.60 -6.80 10.96
C GLU A 34 1.96 -5.73 11.98
N ALA A 35 3.04 -4.98 11.75
CA ALA A 35 3.58 -4.05 12.73
C ALA A 35 2.89 -2.68 12.69
N ARG A 36 2.25 -2.32 11.57
CA ARG A 36 1.69 -0.99 11.30
C ARG A 36 0.19 -1.03 11.02
N GLY A 37 -0.50 -2.08 11.48
CA GLY A 37 -1.96 -2.23 11.33
C GLY A 37 -2.76 -0.99 11.76
N ALA A 38 -2.42 -0.37 12.89
CA ALA A 38 -3.09 0.86 13.34
C ALA A 38 -2.97 2.03 12.33
N ALA A 39 -1.86 2.12 11.59
CA ALA A 39 -1.67 3.15 10.57
C ALA A 39 -2.51 2.84 9.32
N PHE A 40 -2.60 1.57 8.91
CA PHE A 40 -3.52 1.15 7.84
C PHE A 40 -4.98 1.41 8.23
N ALA A 41 -5.35 1.10 9.47
CA ALA A 41 -6.67 1.38 10.01
C ALA A 41 -6.99 2.87 9.92
N GLN A 42 -6.06 3.73 10.33
CA GLN A 42 -6.24 5.18 10.25
C GLN A 42 -6.44 5.67 8.81
N VAL A 43 -5.67 5.17 7.85
CA VAL A 43 -5.83 5.52 6.42
C VAL A 43 -7.22 5.12 5.91
N MET A 44 -7.65 3.88 6.19
CA MET A 44 -8.95 3.37 5.74
C MET A 44 -10.11 4.13 6.38
N THR A 45 -9.99 4.49 7.67
CA THR A 45 -10.95 5.36 8.34
C THR A 45 -11.00 6.73 7.68
N LEU A 46 -9.87 7.38 7.39
CA LEU A 46 -9.87 8.68 6.71
C LEU A 46 -10.54 8.62 5.33
N ILE A 47 -10.32 7.54 4.57
CA ILE A 47 -11.00 7.33 3.28
C ILE A 47 -12.51 7.22 3.49
N ALA A 48 -12.95 6.37 4.43
CA ALA A 48 -14.36 6.18 4.74
C ALA A 48 -15.01 7.48 5.23
N GLU A 49 -14.27 8.28 6.00
CA GLU A 49 -14.75 9.46 6.68
C GLU A 49 -14.67 10.77 5.90
N ALA A 50 -13.93 10.76 4.79
CA ALA A 50 -13.75 11.92 3.94
C ALA A 50 -15.08 12.57 3.54
N PRO A 51 -15.14 13.92 3.50
CA PRO A 51 -16.26 14.64 2.90
C PRO A 51 -16.52 14.21 1.45
N GLU A 52 -17.68 14.59 0.91
CA GLU A 52 -17.98 14.41 -0.51
C GLU A 52 -16.86 15.00 -1.39
N GLY A 53 -16.54 14.30 -2.48
CA GLY A 53 -15.43 14.65 -3.37
C GLY A 53 -14.42 13.52 -3.54
N ALA A 54 -13.14 13.87 -3.74
CA ALA A 54 -12.07 12.92 -3.99
C ALA A 54 -11.09 12.82 -2.81
N VAL A 55 -10.52 11.64 -2.62
CA VAL A 55 -9.38 11.41 -1.72
C VAL A 55 -8.15 11.14 -2.55
N LEU A 56 -7.09 11.93 -2.36
CA LEU A 56 -5.77 11.68 -2.92
C LEU A 56 -4.88 11.11 -1.83
N PHE A 57 -4.30 9.94 -2.08
CA PHE A 57 -3.23 9.38 -1.24
C PHE A 57 -2.00 9.13 -2.10
N HIS A 58 -0.83 9.49 -1.58
CA HIS A 58 0.44 9.29 -2.25
C HIS A 58 1.54 8.99 -1.24
N CYS A 59 2.67 8.50 -1.73
CA CYS A 59 3.91 8.44 -0.97
C CYS A 59 5.01 9.18 -1.75
N ALA A 60 6.28 8.83 -1.56
CA ALA A 60 7.38 9.47 -2.28
C ALA A 60 7.35 9.13 -3.78
N ALA A 61 7.30 7.83 -4.12
CA ALA A 61 7.29 7.34 -5.50
C ALA A 61 5.92 6.88 -5.99
N GLY A 62 4.90 6.88 -5.12
CA GLY A 62 3.56 6.36 -5.46
C GLY A 62 3.49 4.83 -5.60
N LYS A 63 4.49 4.08 -5.12
CA LYS A 63 4.59 2.62 -5.30
C LYS A 63 4.12 1.81 -4.10
N ASP A 64 4.94 1.70 -3.06
CA ASP A 64 4.75 0.69 -2.01
C ASP A 64 3.56 1.00 -1.09
N ARG A 65 3.66 2.10 -0.35
CA ARG A 65 2.62 2.54 0.59
C ARG A 65 1.31 2.90 -0.11
N THR A 66 1.43 3.46 -1.32
CA THR A 66 0.29 3.78 -2.18
C THR A 66 -0.35 2.50 -2.71
N GLY A 67 0.43 1.58 -3.26
CA GLY A 67 -0.04 0.30 -3.79
C GLY A 67 -0.67 -0.59 -2.73
N MET A 68 -0.11 -0.66 -1.52
CA MET A 68 -0.73 -1.39 -0.40
C MET A 68 -2.07 -0.77 0.02
N THR A 69 -2.14 0.56 0.09
CA THR A 69 -3.40 1.28 0.37
C THR A 69 -4.43 1.02 -0.73
N ALA A 70 -4.02 1.12 -2.00
CA ALA A 70 -4.89 0.87 -3.15
C ALA A 70 -5.38 -0.59 -3.16
N ALA A 71 -4.51 -1.57 -2.92
CA ALA A 71 -4.88 -2.98 -2.92
C ALA A 71 -5.93 -3.30 -1.85
N LEU A 72 -5.77 -2.77 -0.64
CA LEU A 72 -6.76 -2.93 0.44
C LEU A 72 -8.09 -2.25 0.08
N ALA A 73 -8.06 -1.03 -0.45
CA ALA A 73 -9.26 -0.29 -0.84
C ALA A 73 -10.00 -0.96 -2.00
N LEU A 74 -9.31 -1.34 -3.08
CA LEU A 74 -9.91 -2.03 -4.23
C LEU A 74 -10.50 -3.39 -3.82
N THR A 75 -9.83 -4.14 -2.94
CA THR A 75 -10.38 -5.39 -2.40
C THR A 75 -11.65 -5.12 -1.59
N MET A 76 -11.68 -4.06 -0.77
CA MET A 76 -12.88 -3.63 -0.04
C MET A 76 -14.01 -3.17 -0.97
N ALA A 77 -13.69 -2.69 -2.17
CA ALA A 77 -14.66 -2.32 -3.20
C ALA A 77 -15.18 -3.52 -4.02
N GLY A 78 -14.72 -4.75 -3.71
CA GLY A 78 -15.11 -5.97 -4.42
C GLY A 78 -14.45 -6.14 -5.79
N VAL A 79 -13.36 -5.43 -6.07
CA VAL A 79 -12.58 -5.59 -7.31
C VAL A 79 -11.89 -6.95 -7.31
N ALA A 80 -11.90 -7.62 -8.47
CA ALA A 80 -11.25 -8.92 -8.65
C ALA A 80 -9.74 -8.84 -8.35
N GLU A 81 -9.20 -9.88 -7.69
CA GLU A 81 -7.80 -9.92 -7.25
C GLU A 81 -6.82 -9.72 -8.42
N GLU A 82 -7.13 -10.27 -9.59
CA GLU A 82 -6.32 -10.12 -10.81
C GLU A 82 -6.22 -8.66 -11.26
N ALA A 83 -7.31 -7.89 -11.12
CA ALA A 83 -7.32 -6.47 -11.45
C ALA A 83 -6.55 -5.63 -10.40
N VAL A 84 -6.63 -6.01 -9.12
CA VAL A 84 -5.83 -5.37 -8.06
C VAL A 84 -4.33 -5.59 -8.29
N VAL A 85 -3.94 -6.81 -8.64
CA VAL A 85 -2.55 -7.15 -8.97
C VAL A 85 -2.08 -6.43 -10.23
N ALA A 86 -2.91 -6.34 -11.26
CA ALA A 86 -2.60 -5.60 -12.48
C ALA A 86 -2.41 -4.10 -12.21
N ASP A 87 -3.28 -3.49 -11.40
CA ASP A 87 -3.16 -2.08 -11.01
C ASP A 87 -1.81 -1.79 -10.32
N TYR A 88 -1.41 -2.64 -9.37
CA TYR A 88 -0.09 -2.54 -8.74
C TYR A 88 1.05 -2.62 -9.77
N ALA A 89 0.99 -3.59 -10.69
CA ALA A 89 2.04 -3.85 -11.66
C ALA A 89 2.21 -2.71 -12.68
N LEU A 90 1.14 -1.98 -13.03
CA LEU A 90 1.20 -0.80 -13.89
C LEU A 90 2.18 0.27 -13.37
N THR A 91 2.46 0.28 -12.07
CA THR A 91 3.44 1.19 -11.46
C THR A 91 4.83 1.05 -12.06
N ALA A 92 5.23 -0.15 -12.53
CA ALA A 92 6.55 -0.35 -13.14
C ALA A 92 6.75 0.54 -14.37
N ASP A 93 5.73 0.62 -15.22
CA ASP A 93 5.74 1.44 -16.45
C ASP A 93 5.72 2.93 -16.11
N ARG A 94 4.97 3.31 -15.08
CA ARG A 94 4.89 4.71 -14.62
C ARG A 94 6.17 5.19 -13.97
N LEU A 95 6.94 4.30 -13.36
CA LEU A 95 8.24 4.61 -12.79
C LEU A 95 9.38 4.60 -13.80
N ALA A 96 9.23 3.90 -14.92
CA ALA A 96 10.30 3.77 -15.91
C ALA A 96 10.94 5.12 -16.34
N PRO A 97 10.17 6.20 -16.61
CA PRO A 97 10.74 7.49 -17.00
C PRO A 97 11.56 8.18 -15.90
N ILE A 98 11.32 7.87 -14.63
CA ILE A 98 11.96 8.52 -13.48
C ILE A 98 12.88 7.58 -12.69
N ARG A 99 13.06 6.33 -13.14
CA ARG A 99 13.78 5.28 -12.42
C ARG A 99 15.21 5.70 -12.07
N GLU A 100 15.97 6.19 -13.05
CA GLU A 100 17.36 6.62 -12.82
C GLU A 100 17.44 7.84 -11.91
N THR A 101 16.46 8.75 -11.98
CA THR A 101 16.35 9.88 -11.03
C THR A 101 16.13 9.39 -9.60
N LEU A 102 15.26 8.39 -9.41
CA LEU A 102 15.04 7.79 -8.09
C LEU A 102 16.29 7.10 -7.55
N ILE A 103 17.04 6.40 -8.40
CA ILE A 103 18.31 5.76 -8.03
C ILE A 103 19.34 6.83 -7.66
N ALA A 104 19.47 7.89 -8.47
CA ALA A 104 20.42 8.98 -8.20
C ALA A 104 20.11 9.67 -6.86
N HIS A 105 18.83 9.94 -6.57
CA HIS A 105 18.43 10.47 -5.26
C HIS A 105 18.77 9.50 -4.11
N ALA A 106 18.48 8.20 -4.26
CA ALA A 106 18.85 7.22 -3.23
C ALA A 106 20.36 7.16 -3.00
N VAL A 107 21.17 7.24 -4.05
CA VAL A 107 22.64 7.30 -3.93
C VAL A 107 23.10 8.56 -3.20
N ALA A 108 22.49 9.71 -3.47
CA ALA A 108 22.79 10.94 -2.75
C ALA A 108 22.46 10.86 -1.24
N GLU A 109 21.45 10.05 -0.89
CA GLU A 109 21.05 9.75 0.50
C GLU A 109 21.86 8.61 1.14
N GLY A 110 22.90 8.10 0.46
CA GLY A 110 23.83 7.10 1.00
C GLY A 110 23.49 5.64 0.72
N TYR A 111 22.48 5.35 -0.11
CA TYR A 111 22.20 3.98 -0.56
C TYR A 111 23.13 3.57 -1.72
N SER A 112 23.39 2.27 -1.89
CA SER A 112 24.05 1.80 -3.11
C SER A 112 23.03 1.65 -4.24
N ALA A 113 23.40 2.04 -5.46
CA ALA A 113 22.53 1.88 -6.63
C ALA A 113 22.17 0.40 -6.87
N GLU A 114 23.10 -0.51 -6.59
CA GLU A 114 22.92 -1.95 -6.72
C GLU A 114 21.86 -2.48 -5.74
N SER A 115 21.91 -2.08 -4.47
CA SER A 115 20.93 -2.53 -3.47
C SER A 115 19.57 -1.86 -3.62
N PHE A 116 19.52 -0.62 -4.15
CA PHE A 116 18.29 0.12 -4.31
C PHE A 116 17.48 -0.28 -5.55
N ARG A 117 18.14 -0.66 -6.65
CA ARG A 117 17.46 -1.01 -7.91
C ARG A 117 16.36 -2.08 -7.75
N PRO A 118 16.59 -3.21 -7.05
CA PRO A 118 15.54 -4.21 -6.82
C PRO A 118 14.32 -3.66 -6.07
N LEU A 119 14.50 -2.66 -5.20
CA LEU A 119 13.41 -2.05 -4.44
C LEU A 119 12.45 -1.23 -5.33
N LEU A 120 12.84 -0.90 -6.56
CA LEU A 120 11.99 -0.23 -7.55
C LEU A 120 11.18 -1.21 -8.42
N ALA A 121 11.19 -2.50 -8.11
CA ALA A 121 10.33 -3.49 -8.76
C ALA A 121 8.86 -3.31 -8.37
N CYS A 122 7.96 -3.68 -9.29
CA CYS A 122 6.50 -3.74 -9.08
C CYS A 122 5.97 -5.06 -9.69
N ALA A 123 6.60 -6.19 -9.34
CA ALA A 123 6.23 -7.47 -9.94
C ALA A 123 4.80 -7.87 -9.52
N PRO A 124 3.92 -8.28 -10.45
CA PRO A 124 2.56 -8.70 -10.10
C PRO A 124 2.56 -9.85 -9.09
N GLU A 125 3.55 -10.74 -9.16
CA GLU A 125 3.75 -11.86 -8.23
C GLU A 125 3.94 -11.38 -6.79
N THR A 126 4.63 -10.26 -6.56
CA THR A 126 4.81 -9.66 -5.23
C THR A 126 3.47 -9.30 -4.61
N MET A 127 2.58 -8.63 -5.36
CA MET A 127 1.27 -8.24 -4.85
C MET A 127 0.35 -9.45 -4.67
N ALA A 128 0.32 -10.36 -5.65
CA ALA A 128 -0.47 -11.59 -5.56
C ALA A 128 -0.07 -12.41 -4.33
N ALA A 129 1.24 -12.61 -4.12
CA ALA A 129 1.74 -13.34 -2.97
C ALA A 129 1.49 -12.61 -1.65
N THR A 130 1.48 -11.27 -1.65
CA THR A 130 1.10 -10.46 -0.47
C THR A 130 -0.37 -10.66 -0.10
N LEU A 131 -1.29 -10.56 -1.07
CA LEU A 131 -2.72 -10.76 -0.85
C LEU A 131 -3.03 -12.21 -0.42
N ALA A 132 -2.37 -13.19 -1.04
CA ALA A 132 -2.50 -14.60 -0.67
C ALA A 132 -2.03 -14.85 0.77
N ALA A 133 -0.90 -14.28 1.18
CA ALA A 133 -0.39 -14.40 2.54
C ALA A 133 -1.27 -13.66 3.57
N LEU A 134 -1.80 -12.48 3.23
CA LEU A 134 -2.79 -11.78 4.06
C LEU A 134 -4.02 -12.65 4.28
N ARG A 135 -4.60 -13.22 3.21
CA ARG A 135 -5.76 -14.13 3.29
C ARG A 135 -5.45 -15.35 4.14
N ALA A 136 -4.30 -16.00 3.93
CA ALA A 136 -3.91 -17.19 4.68
C ALA A 136 -3.76 -16.91 6.20
N ARG A 137 -3.30 -15.71 6.57
CA ARG A 137 -3.02 -15.36 7.97
C ARG A 137 -4.20 -14.72 8.69
N PHE A 138 -5.01 -13.93 8.00
CA PHE A 138 -6.06 -13.11 8.60
C PHE A 138 -7.47 -13.46 8.12
N GLY A 139 -7.62 -14.36 7.14
CA GLY A 139 -8.91 -14.79 6.58
C GLY A 139 -9.29 -14.00 5.32
N SER A 140 -9.38 -12.67 5.42
CA SER A 140 -9.70 -11.78 4.30
C SER A 140 -9.22 -10.36 4.57
N VAL A 141 -9.31 -9.46 3.59
CA VAL A 141 -9.06 -8.02 3.80
C VAL A 141 -10.05 -7.42 4.82
N PRO A 142 -11.38 -7.66 4.73
CA PRO A 142 -12.31 -7.26 5.78
C PRO A 142 -11.93 -7.78 7.17
N ASP A 143 -11.54 -9.05 7.29
CA ASP A 143 -11.16 -9.65 8.58
C ASP A 143 -9.87 -9.03 9.13
N TYR A 144 -8.88 -8.79 8.27
CA TYR A 144 -7.66 -8.08 8.64
C TYR A 144 -7.97 -6.67 9.13
N LEU A 145 -8.76 -5.89 8.39
CA LEU A 145 -9.15 -4.53 8.77
C LEU A 145 -9.93 -4.50 10.09
N ALA A 146 -10.83 -5.47 10.31
CA ALA A 146 -11.52 -5.65 11.58
C ALA A 146 -10.53 -5.92 12.72
N GLY A 147 -9.58 -6.83 12.51
CA GLY A 147 -8.56 -7.22 13.48
C GLY A 147 -7.63 -6.09 13.91
N ILE A 148 -7.37 -5.12 13.02
CA ILE A 148 -6.53 -3.94 13.32
C ILE A 148 -7.33 -2.72 13.81
N GLY A 149 -8.64 -2.85 14.04
CA GLY A 149 -9.46 -1.86 14.74
C GLY A 149 -10.59 -1.20 13.94
N LEU A 150 -10.87 -1.60 12.69
CA LEU A 150 -12.04 -1.11 11.96
C LEU A 150 -13.30 -1.86 12.38
N GLY A 151 -14.11 -1.24 13.25
CA GLY A 151 -15.41 -1.80 13.62
C GLY A 151 -16.36 -1.96 12.42
N ARG A 152 -17.36 -2.82 12.55
CA ARG A 152 -18.34 -3.14 11.47
C ARG A 152 -18.96 -1.92 10.80
N ALA A 153 -19.29 -0.88 11.56
CA ALA A 153 -19.86 0.36 11.03
C ALA A 153 -18.87 1.11 10.12
N ALA A 154 -17.59 1.14 10.49
CA ALA A 154 -16.53 1.76 9.70
C ALA A 154 -16.26 0.96 8.42
N LEU A 155 -16.20 -0.37 8.49
CA LEU A 155 -16.06 -1.25 7.32
C LEU A 155 -17.20 -1.04 6.31
N ALA A 156 -18.45 -1.04 6.78
CA ALA A 156 -19.61 -0.83 5.92
C ALA A 156 -19.62 0.58 5.31
N ARG A 157 -19.11 1.59 6.03
CA ARG A 157 -18.96 2.95 5.49
C ARG A 157 -17.87 3.01 4.42
N LEU A 158 -16.74 2.35 4.66
CA LEU A 158 -15.63 2.25 3.70
C LEU A 158 -16.09 1.60 2.40
N GLU A 159 -16.75 0.44 2.48
CA GLU A 159 -17.29 -0.27 1.32
C GLU A 159 -18.21 0.66 0.50
N ARG A 160 -19.23 1.26 1.13
CA ARG A 160 -20.13 2.20 0.46
C ARG A 160 -19.40 3.38 -0.17
N ARG A 161 -18.37 3.90 0.49
CA ARG A 161 -17.59 5.06 -0.01
C ARG A 161 -16.82 4.74 -1.29
N LEU A 162 -16.44 3.47 -1.47
CA LEU A 162 -15.62 3.01 -2.59
C LEU A 162 -16.45 2.49 -3.78
N THR A 163 -17.72 2.13 -3.54
CA THR A 163 -18.61 1.58 -4.59
C THR A 163 -19.72 2.53 -5.04
N ALA A 164 -19.93 3.64 -4.34
CA ALA A 164 -20.89 4.68 -4.71
C ALA A 164 -20.30 5.65 -5.75
#